data_AF-F7WZL5-F1
#
_entry.id   AF-F7WZL5-F1
#
_cell.length_a   1.000
_cell.length_b   1.000
_cell.length_c   1.000
_cell.angle_alpha   90.00
_cell.angle_beta   90.00
_cell.angle_gamma   90.00
#
_symmetry.space_group_name_H-M   'P 1'
#
loop_
_entity.id
_entity.type
_entity.pdbx_description
1 polymer ?
#
loop_
_entity_poly.entity_id
_entity_poly.type
_entity_poly.pdbx_seq_one_letter_code
_entity_poly.pdbx_strand_id
1 'polypeptide(L)' 'MQKNIQNTEVIGQSGAGMIHITVTGTYECKKVDISKELINQNSKNILEDLISAAFNDAIKKILDIQKDKLTLQS' A
#
# COMPACT_ATOMS: atom_id res chain seq x y z
N MET A 1 14.97 2.43 -19.44
CA MET A 1 13.74 3.04 -18.88
C MET A 1 13.19 2.37 -17.60
N GLN A 2 13.97 1.57 -16.85
CA GLN A 2 13.52 1.01 -15.55
C GLN A 2 13.58 1.99 -14.36
N LYS A 3 14.31 3.11 -14.46
CA LYS A 3 14.59 4.03 -13.33
C LYS A 3 13.36 4.71 -12.70
N ASN A 4 12.22 4.81 -13.40
CA ASN A 4 11.05 5.56 -12.90
C ASN A 4 10.13 4.75 -11.98
N ILE A 5 10.19 3.41 -11.98
CA ILE A 5 9.31 2.59 -11.14
C ILE A 5 9.80 2.58 -9.68
N GLN A 6 11.12 2.63 -9.47
CA GLN A 6 11.71 2.58 -8.12
C GLN A 6 11.24 3.74 -7.24
N ASN A 7 11.08 4.93 -7.82
CA ASN A 7 10.59 6.12 -7.11
C ASN A 7 9.06 6.28 -7.21
N THR A 8 8.34 5.34 -7.82
CA THR A 8 6.88 5.41 -7.83
C THR A 8 6.37 5.03 -6.45
N GLU A 9 5.63 5.92 -5.81
CA GLU A 9 4.97 5.65 -4.54
C GLU A 9 3.51 5.29 -4.79
N VAL A 10 3.05 4.25 -4.11
CA VAL A 10 1.64 3.89 -4.06
C VAL A 10 1.16 3.95 -2.62
N ILE A 11 -0.12 4.21 -2.46
CA ILE A 11 -0.76 4.20 -1.15
C ILE A 11 -1.78 3.06 -1.17
N GLY A 12 -1.52 2.05 -0.35
CA GLY A 12 -2.48 1.01 -0.02
C GLY A 12 -3.38 1.45 1.12
N GLN A 13 -4.63 1.01 1.13
CA GLN A 13 -5.59 1.41 2.15
C GLN A 13 -6.47 0.26 2.63
N SER A 14 -6.93 0.34 3.88
CA SER A 14 -7.91 -0.61 4.45
C SER A 14 -8.79 0.06 5.50
N GLY A 15 -9.83 -0.67 5.94
CA GLY A 15 -10.74 -0.19 6.98
C GLY A 15 -11.42 1.13 6.58
N ALA A 16 -11.94 1.23 5.36
CA ALA A 16 -12.55 2.46 4.82
C ALA A 16 -11.65 3.71 4.87
N GLY A 17 -10.32 3.53 4.74
CA GLY A 17 -9.34 4.63 4.80
C GLY A 17 -8.86 4.92 6.22
N MET A 18 -9.16 4.05 7.20
CA MET A 18 -8.58 4.15 8.54
C MET A 18 -7.10 3.80 8.58
N ILE A 19 -6.60 3.03 7.61
CA ILE A 19 -5.17 2.74 7.47
C ILE A 19 -4.71 3.11 6.07
N HIS A 20 -3.59 3.82 5.98
CA HIS A 20 -2.87 4.10 4.74
C HIS A 20 -1.42 3.63 4.87
N ILE A 21 -0.94 2.87 3.88
CA ILE A 21 0.45 2.40 3.83
C ILE A 21 1.08 2.87 2.53
N THR A 22 2.11 3.68 2.64
CA THR A 22 2.89 4.16 1.48
C THR A 22 4.01 3.18 1.19
N VAL A 23 4.00 2.61 -0.01
CA VAL A 23 4.99 1.63 -0.48
C VAL A 23 5.56 2.11 -1.82
N THR A 24 6.86 1.93 -2.01
CA THR A 24 7.52 2.24 -3.28
C THR A 24 7.39 1.10 -4.29
N GLY A 25 7.68 1.36 -5.57
CA GLY A 25 7.70 0.33 -6.61
C GLY A 25 8.76 -0.76 -6.43
N THR A 26 9.66 -0.64 -5.44
CA THR A 26 10.58 -1.71 -4.98
C THR A 26 10.04 -2.46 -3.76
N TYR A 27 8.77 -2.29 -3.41
CA TYR A 27 8.11 -2.89 -2.25
C TYR A 27 8.66 -2.40 -0.88
N GLU A 28 9.35 -1.27 -0.86
CA GLU A 28 9.82 -0.66 0.39
C GLU A 28 8.70 0.16 1.04
N CYS A 29 8.36 -0.16 2.29
CA CYS A 29 7.38 0.58 3.09
C CYS A 29 8.01 1.88 3.62
N LYS A 30 7.45 3.03 3.23
CA LYS A 30 7.93 4.37 3.63
C LYS A 30 7.18 4.93 4.83
N LYS A 31 5.87 4.70 4.88
CA LYS A 31 4.99 5.33 5.88
C LYS A 31 3.77 4.48 6.16
N VAL A 32 3.36 4.44 7.42
CA VAL A 32 2.11 3.82 7.89
C VAL A 32 1.35 4.88 8.67
N ASP A 33 0.17 5.26 8.19
CA ASP A 33 -0.75 6.17 8.85
C ASP A 33 -1.97 5.39 9.33
N ILE A 34 -2.26 5.47 10.62
CA ILE A 34 -3.38 4.79 11.27
C ILE A 34 -4.26 5.86 11.94
N SER A 35 -5.55 5.82 11.65
CA SER A 35 -6.57 6.66 12.29
C SER A 35 -6.59 6.43 13.80
N LYS A 36 -6.69 7.51 14.57
CA LYS A 36 -6.83 7.46 16.05
C LYS A 36 -8.03 6.64 16.49
N GLU A 37 -9.09 6.62 15.68
CA GLU A 37 -10.31 5.88 15.97
C GLU A 37 -10.04 4.37 16.04
N LEU A 38 -9.20 3.86 15.14
CA LEU A 38 -8.83 2.44 15.13
C LEU A 38 -7.92 2.07 16.29
N ILE A 39 -7.00 2.97 16.67
CA ILE A 39 -6.12 2.79 17.84
C ILE A 39 -6.95 2.74 19.14
N ASN A 40 -7.96 3.60 19.26
CA ASN A 40 -8.79 3.69 20.46
C ASN A 40 -9.72 2.47 20.65
N GLN A 41 -9.96 1.67 19.61
CA GLN A 41 -10.79 0.45 19.71
C GLN A 41 -10.11 -0.70 20.47
N ASN A 42 -8.84 -0.56 20.88
CA ASN A 42 -8.06 -1.54 21.67
C ASN A 42 -8.10 -2.99 21.14
N SER A 43 -8.43 -3.15 19.85
CA SER A 43 -8.65 -4.46 19.23
C SER A 43 -7.44 -4.82 18.36
N LYS A 44 -6.38 -5.32 19.02
CA LYS A 44 -5.11 -5.68 18.39
C LYS A 44 -5.29 -6.56 17.14
N ASN A 45 -6.13 -7.59 17.22
CA ASN A 45 -6.36 -8.54 16.12
C ASN A 45 -6.90 -7.85 14.84
N ILE A 46 -7.88 -6.96 15.02
CA ILE A 46 -8.47 -6.19 13.90
C ILE A 46 -7.43 -5.27 13.28
N LEU A 47 -6.59 -4.63 14.10
CA LEU A 47 -5.52 -3.76 13.63
C LEU A 47 -4.50 -4.55 12.78
N GLU A 48 -4.08 -5.72 13.24
CA GLU A 48 -3.13 -6.60 12.53
C GLU A 48 -3.70 -7.05 11.17
N ASP A 49 -4.97 -7.45 11.14
CA ASP A 49 -5.66 -7.84 9.89
C ASP A 49 -5.77 -6.67 8.91
N LEU A 50 -6.16 -5.48 9.40
CA LEU A 50 -6.31 -4.31 8.55
C LEU A 50 -4.97 -3.80 8.00
N ILE A 51 -3.89 -3.84 8.80
CA ILE A 51 -2.55 -3.48 8.32
C ILE A 51 -2.13 -4.43 7.20
N SER A 52 -2.34 -5.73 7.39
CA SER A 52 -2.04 -6.76 6.39
C SER A 52 -2.82 -6.52 5.10
N ALA A 53 -4.11 -6.18 5.21
CA ALA A 53 -4.96 -5.85 4.07
C ALA A 53 -4.48 -4.59 3.32
N ALA A 54 -4.12 -3.51 4.03
CA ALA A 54 -3.65 -2.27 3.41
C ALA A 54 -2.31 -2.48 2.67
N PHE A 55 -1.42 -3.32 3.21
CA PHE A 55 -0.15 -3.62 2.56
C PHE A 55 -0.37 -4.44 1.28
N ASN A 56 -1.26 -5.44 1.33
CA ASN A 56 -1.62 -6.23 0.15
C ASN A 56 -2.27 -5.37 -0.95
N ASP A 57 -3.09 -4.38 -0.58
CA ASP A 57 -3.65 -3.39 -1.51
C ASP A 57 -2.56 -2.56 -2.20
N ALA A 58 -1.54 -2.12 -1.46
CA ALA A 58 -0.38 -1.42 -2.02
C ALA A 58 0.39 -2.31 -3.02
N ILE A 59 0.67 -3.56 -2.66
CA ILE A 59 1.35 -4.51 -3.54
C ILE A 59 0.56 -4.71 -4.83
N LYS A 60 -0.75 -4.91 -4.74
CA LYS A 60 -1.61 -5.08 -5.92
C LYS A 60 -1.52 -3.87 -6.86
N LYS A 61 -1.57 -2.65 -6.31
CA LYS A 61 -1.39 -1.41 -7.10
C LYS A 61 -0.02 -1.35 -7.77
N ILE A 62 1.06 -1.76 -7.09
CA ILE A 62 2.40 -1.83 -7.70
C ILE A 62 2.41 -2.82 -8.87
N LEU A 63 1.82 -4.00 -8.70
CA LEU A 63 1.73 -5.02 -9.75
C LEU A 63 0.93 -4.52 -10.96
N ASP A 64 -0.18 -3.83 -10.73
CA ASP A 64 -0.98 -3.23 -11.80
C ASP A 64 -0.18 -2.16 -12.57
N ILE A 65 0.53 -1.27 -11.86
CA ILE A 65 1.41 -0.25 -12.49
C ILE A 65 2.54 -0.91 -13.30
N GLN A 66 3.14 -1.98 -12.78
CA GLN A 66 4.18 -2.72 -13.50
C GLN A 66 3.62 -3.38 -14.76
N LYS A 67 2.42 -3.96 -14.68
CA LYS A 67 1.73 -4.61 -15.80
C LYS A 67 1.34 -3.62 -16.89
N ASP A 68 0.76 -2.48 -16.53
CA ASP A 68 0.38 -1.44 -17.49
C ASP A 68 1.59 -0.86 -18.23
N LYS A 69 2.74 -0.72 -17.57
CA LYS A 69 3.96 -0.28 -18.25
C LYS A 69 4.53 -1.30 -19.23
N LEU A 70 4.27 -2.60 -19.04
CA LEU A 70 4.70 -3.65 -19.97
C LEU A 70 3.83 -3.68 -21.24
N THR A 71 2.53 -3.44 -21.11
CA THR A 71 1.60 -3.41 -22.25
C THR A 71 1.75 -2.17 -23.12
N LEU A 72 2.14 -1.03 -22.55
CA LEU A 72 2.40 0.22 -23.29
C LEU A 72 3.72 0.24 -24.10
N GLN A 73 4.54 -0.81 -24.00
CA GLN A 73 5.82 -0.93 -24.71
C GLN A 73 5.83 -2.00 -25.81
N SER A 74 4.68 -2.65 -26.08
CA SER A 74 4.49 -3.62 -27.17
C SER A 74 3.82 -2.96 -28.36
#